data_AF-A0A3P6GL17-F1
#
_entry.id   AF-A0A3P6GL17-F1
#
_cell.length_a   1.000
_cell.length_b   1.000
_cell.length_c   1.000
_cell.angle_alpha   90.00
_cell.angle_beta   90.00
_cell.angle_gamma   90.00
#
_symmetry.space_group_name_H-M   'P 1'
#
loop_
_entity.id
_entity.type
_entity.pdbx_description
1 polymer ?
#
loop_
_entity_poly.entity_id
_entity_poly.type
_entity_poly.pdbx_seq_one_letter_code
_entity_poly.pdbx_strand_id
1 'polypeptide(L)'
;MDAARVKRARSTNPPSEVDRLSSLPDCLILQVFLNLPTKDVVKTSVLSTRWTTLWKDVPGLDLDTEDFNIHETFVSFVDNFLKRNRGLSIHRFKLTYDSSYAEEPGLVNRWVDTAARLKVEHLDLSDVVCDQDLMMNPTVYTCSSLVSLRLVGMSLPSPERVSLPFLKDIVLIVV
;
A
#
# COMPACT_ATOMS: atom_id res chain seq x y z
N MET A 1 4.31 18.18 -42.69
CA MET A 1 4.99 16.93 -42.28
C MET A 1 4.11 16.29 -41.23
N ASP A 2 3.16 15.46 -41.66
CA ASP A 2 2.21 14.77 -40.78
C ASP A 2 2.83 13.45 -40.30
N ALA A 3 3.09 13.36 -38.99
CA ALA A 3 3.49 12.10 -38.36
C ALA A 3 2.23 11.25 -38.12
N ALA A 4 2.02 10.26 -38.98
CA ALA A 4 0.98 9.26 -38.81
C ALA A 4 1.17 8.49 -37.50
N ARG A 5 0.14 8.55 -36.64
CA ARG A 5 0.05 7.80 -35.38
C ARG A 5 -0.09 6.31 -35.69
N VAL A 6 0.99 5.55 -35.52
CA VAL A 6 0.99 4.09 -35.63
C VAL A 6 0.11 3.51 -34.52
N LYS A 7 -1.09 3.03 -34.89
CA LYS A 7 -1.93 2.22 -34.00
C LYS A 7 -1.30 0.84 -33.88
N ARG A 8 -0.83 0.48 -32.68
CA ARG A 8 -0.38 -0.89 -32.39
C ARG A 8 -1.53 -1.88 -32.63
N ALA A 9 -1.28 -2.88 -33.46
CA ALA A 9 -2.21 -3.98 -33.71
C ALA A 9 -2.46 -4.76 -32.42
N ARG A 10 -3.74 -5.04 -32.13
CA ARG A 10 -4.15 -5.91 -31.03
C ARG A 10 -3.80 -7.35 -31.45
N SER A 11 -2.96 -8.03 -30.67
CA SER A 11 -2.65 -9.46 -30.86
C SER A 11 -3.97 -10.24 -30.81
N THR A 12 -4.38 -10.83 -31.93
CA THR A 12 -5.47 -11.78 -31.97
C THR A 12 -4.90 -13.14 -31.65
N ASN A 13 -4.98 -13.55 -30.38
CA ASN A 13 -4.63 -14.91 -29.99
C ASN A 13 -5.58 -15.91 -30.69
N PRO A 14 -5.11 -17.13 -31.03
CA PRO A 14 -5.93 -18.17 -31.63
C PRO A 14 -7.11 -18.58 -30.71
N PRO A 15 -8.18 -19.20 -31.24
CA PRO A 15 -9.47 -19.36 -30.54
C PRO A 15 -9.49 -20.28 -29.31
N SER A 16 -8.34 -20.69 -28.77
CA SER A 16 -8.24 -21.72 -27.72
C SER A 16 -7.68 -21.24 -26.39
N GLU A 17 -7.13 -20.03 -26.29
CA GLU A 17 -6.77 -19.46 -24.98
C GLU A 17 -7.86 -18.48 -24.54
N VAL A 18 -8.88 -19.03 -23.86
CA VAL A 18 -9.83 -18.22 -23.11
C VAL A 18 -9.03 -17.46 -22.06
N ASP A 19 -9.08 -16.12 -22.11
CA ASP A 19 -8.52 -15.28 -21.06
C ASP A 19 -9.38 -15.40 -19.80
N ARG A 20 -9.03 -16.41 -18.99
CA ARG A 20 -9.77 -16.74 -17.77
C ARG A 20 -9.62 -15.65 -16.71
N LEU A 21 -8.52 -14.91 -16.72
CA LEU A 21 -8.24 -13.90 -15.70
C LEU A 21 -9.07 -12.63 -15.94
N SER A 22 -9.23 -12.20 -17.20
CA SER A 22 -10.16 -11.11 -17.51
C SER A 22 -11.64 -11.51 -17.41
N SER A 23 -11.96 -12.81 -17.37
CA SER A 23 -13.33 -13.30 -17.14
C SER A 23 -13.77 -13.32 -15.67
N LEU A 24 -12.84 -13.17 -14.71
CA LEU A 24 -13.19 -13.14 -13.29
C LEU A 24 -14.06 -11.91 -12.96
N PRO A 25 -14.98 -12.00 -11.99
CA PRO A 25 -15.65 -10.83 -11.41
C PRO A 25 -14.68 -9.85 -10.74
N ASP A 26 -15.05 -8.57 -10.67
CA ASP A 26 -14.20 -7.50 -10.11
C ASP A 26 -13.72 -7.82 -8.69
N CYS A 27 -14.61 -8.35 -7.84
CA CYS A 27 -14.26 -8.70 -6.47
C CYS A 27 -13.11 -9.72 -6.37
N LEU A 28 -13.06 -10.72 -7.26
CA LEU A 28 -11.99 -11.71 -7.25
C LEU A 28 -10.67 -11.12 -7.78
N ILE A 29 -10.74 -10.22 -8.76
CA ILE A 29 -9.55 -9.52 -9.26
C ILE A 29 -8.96 -8.63 -8.16
N LEU A 30 -9.80 -7.88 -7.43
CA LEU A 30 -9.36 -7.05 -6.31
C LEU A 30 -8.69 -7.91 -5.21
N GLN A 31 -9.23 -9.10 -4.93
CA GLN A 31 -8.61 -10.05 -3.99
C GLN A 31 -7.25 -10.54 -4.49
N VAL A 32 -7.09 -10.85 -5.78
CA VAL A 32 -5.78 -11.18 -6.35
C VAL A 32 -4.81 -10.01 -6.20
N PHE A 33 -5.23 -8.80 -6.53
CA PHE A 33 -4.41 -7.59 -6.43
C PHE A 33 -4.00 -7.27 -4.99
N LEU A 34 -4.84 -7.52 -3.99
CA LEU A 34 -4.52 -7.35 -2.57
C LEU A 34 -3.35 -8.23 -2.08
N ASN A 35 -3.02 -9.29 -2.82
CA ASN A 35 -1.92 -10.21 -2.50
C ASN A 35 -0.63 -9.90 -3.28
N LEU A 36 -0.59 -8.81 -4.04
CA LEU A 36 0.56 -8.42 -4.86
C LEU A 36 1.11 -7.06 -4.42
N PRO A 37 2.42 -6.81 -4.59
CA PRO A 37 2.98 -5.47 -4.44
C PRO A 37 2.27 -4.47 -5.35
N THR A 38 2.06 -3.24 -4.88
CA THR A 38 1.27 -2.24 -5.62
C THR A 38 1.90 -1.93 -6.98
N LYS A 39 3.24 -1.90 -7.05
CA LYS A 39 3.99 -1.76 -8.32
C LYS A 39 3.60 -2.81 -9.34
N ASP A 40 3.48 -4.07 -8.94
CA ASP A 40 3.15 -5.16 -9.85
C ASP A 40 1.69 -5.13 -10.26
N VAL A 41 0.78 -4.79 -9.34
CA VAL A 41 -0.63 -4.53 -9.67
C VAL A 41 -0.73 -3.43 -10.74
N VAL A 42 -0.04 -2.31 -10.56
CA VAL A 42 -0.03 -1.20 -11.54
C VAL A 42 0.55 -1.67 -12.88
N LYS A 43 1.62 -2.46 -12.90
CA LYS A 43 2.17 -3.03 -14.15
C LYS A 43 1.14 -3.89 -14.89
N THR A 44 0.32 -4.66 -14.16
CA THR A 44 -0.70 -5.51 -14.80
C THR A 44 -1.76 -4.70 -15.57
N SER A 45 -1.91 -3.41 -15.29
CA SER A 45 -2.87 -2.53 -15.98
C SER A 45 -2.69 -2.48 -17.51
N VAL A 46 -1.50 -2.81 -18.03
CA VAL A 46 -1.26 -2.87 -19.48
C VAL A 46 -1.94 -4.06 -20.17
N LEU A 47 -2.34 -5.08 -19.40
CA LEU A 47 -2.95 -6.31 -19.90
C LEU A 47 -4.45 -6.16 -20.18
N SER A 48 -5.12 -5.22 -19.52
CA SER A 48 -6.55 -4.99 -19.69
C SER A 48 -6.95 -3.56 -19.34
N THR A 49 -7.76 -2.93 -20.19
CA THR A 49 -8.32 -1.60 -19.92
C THR A 49 -9.16 -1.59 -18.63
N ARG A 50 -9.81 -2.71 -18.31
CA ARG A 50 -10.55 -2.90 -17.06
C ARG A 50 -9.62 -2.83 -15.83
N TRP A 51 -8.39 -3.33 -15.95
CA TRP A 51 -7.46 -3.33 -14.83
C TRP A 51 -6.89 -1.94 -14.56
N THR A 52 -6.80 -1.06 -15.58
CA THR A 52 -6.37 0.34 -15.42
C THR A 52 -7.24 1.15 -14.46
N THR A 53 -8.50 0.74 -14.25
CA THR A 53 -9.42 1.34 -13.30
C THR A 53 -9.44 0.56 -12.00
N LEU A 54 -9.58 -0.77 -12.06
CA LEU A 54 -9.76 -1.62 -10.87
C LEU A 54 -8.61 -1.54 -9.87
N TRP A 55 -7.36 -1.41 -10.31
CA TRP A 55 -6.25 -1.35 -9.36
C TRP A 55 -6.39 -0.17 -8.38
N LYS A 56 -7.10 0.90 -8.76
CA LYS A 56 -7.32 2.07 -7.91
C LYS A 56 -8.30 1.77 -6.77
N ASP A 57 -9.16 0.78 -6.95
CA ASP A 57 -10.19 0.37 -6.00
C ASP A 57 -9.68 -0.72 -5.02
N VAL A 58 -8.42 -1.14 -5.16
CA VAL A 58 -7.78 -2.09 -4.24
C VAL A 58 -7.64 -1.42 -2.87
N PRO A 59 -8.26 -1.98 -1.80
CA PRO A 59 -8.21 -1.41 -0.46
C PRO A 59 -6.91 -1.80 0.25
N GLY A 60 -5.78 -1.78 -0.46
CA GLY A 60 -4.49 -2.21 0.05
C GLY A 60 -3.36 -1.44 -0.60
N LEU A 61 -2.32 -1.17 0.20
CA LEU A 61 -1.08 -0.55 -0.22
C LEU A 61 0.09 -1.45 0.20
N ASP A 62 1.01 -1.67 -0.73
CA ASP A 62 2.29 -2.34 -0.52
C ASP A 62 3.31 -1.65 -1.43
N LEU A 63 4.10 -0.77 -0.84
CA LEU A 63 5.10 0.05 -1.55
C LEU A 63 6.44 -0.03 -0.86
N ASP A 64 7.47 0.05 -1.69
CA ASP A 64 8.84 0.22 -1.28
C ASP A 64 9.36 1.58 -1.75
N THR A 65 10.02 2.35 -0.90
CA THR A 65 10.70 3.59 -1.33
C THR A 65 11.71 3.35 -2.43
N GLU A 66 12.37 2.19 -2.48
CA GLU A 66 13.33 1.83 -3.53
C GLU A 66 12.67 1.64 -4.91
N ASP A 67 11.34 1.47 -4.96
CA ASP A 67 10.61 1.44 -6.23
C ASP A 67 10.49 2.81 -6.90
N PHE A 68 10.90 3.88 -6.23
CA PHE A 68 10.77 5.26 -6.68
C PHE A 68 12.13 5.95 -6.79
N ASN A 69 12.39 6.58 -7.93
CA ASN A 69 13.61 7.37 -8.13
C ASN A 69 13.57 8.74 -7.43
N ILE A 70 12.39 9.18 -7.00
CA ILE A 70 12.12 10.52 -6.46
C ILE A 70 11.25 10.34 -5.21
N HIS A 71 11.76 10.75 -4.06
CA HIS A 71 11.09 10.58 -2.77
C HIS A 71 9.70 11.22 -2.75
N GLU A 72 9.57 12.44 -3.30
CA GLU A 72 8.31 13.18 -3.36
C GLU A 72 7.25 12.44 -4.19
N THR A 73 7.67 11.62 -5.15
CA THR A 73 6.74 10.78 -5.94
C THR A 73 6.17 9.65 -5.08
N PHE A 74 7.00 9.02 -4.24
CA PHE A 74 6.55 8.04 -3.26
C PHE A 74 5.57 8.69 -2.26
N VAL A 75 5.96 9.82 -1.68
CA VAL A 75 5.13 10.57 -0.71
C VAL A 75 3.77 10.92 -1.33
N SER A 76 3.77 11.50 -2.53
CA SER A 76 2.55 11.85 -3.25
C SER A 76 1.68 10.63 -3.53
N PHE A 77 2.28 9.48 -3.85
CA PHE A 77 1.52 8.25 -4.09
C PHE A 77 0.80 7.79 -2.81
N VAL A 78 1.50 7.73 -1.68
CA VAL A 78 0.92 7.33 -0.39
C VAL A 78 -0.21 8.29 0.01
N ASP A 79 0.02 9.60 -0.09
CA ASP A 79 -0.99 10.62 0.22
C ASP A 79 -2.22 10.50 -0.68
N ASN A 80 -2.03 10.29 -1.98
CA ASN A 80 -3.13 10.11 -2.92
C ASN A 80 -3.92 8.82 -2.65
N PHE A 81 -3.25 7.73 -2.27
CA PHE A 81 -3.90 6.49 -1.86
C PHE A 81 -4.79 6.73 -0.62
N LEU A 82 -4.25 7.33 0.44
CA LEU A 82 -4.99 7.62 1.67
C LEU A 82 -6.16 8.58 1.42
N LYS A 83 -5.97 9.60 0.58
CA LYS A 83 -7.02 10.55 0.19
C LYS A 83 -8.15 9.87 -0.61
N ARG A 84 -7.81 8.95 -1.51
CA ARG A 84 -8.79 8.22 -2.34
C ARG A 84 -9.65 7.26 -1.51
N ASN A 85 -9.06 6.64 -0.49
CA ASN A 85 -9.76 5.68 0.37
C ASN A 85 -10.54 6.34 1.53
N ARG A 86 -10.76 7.66 1.49
CA ARG A 86 -11.56 8.36 2.51
C ARG A 86 -12.98 7.80 2.56
N GLY A 87 -13.39 7.32 3.75
CA GLY A 87 -14.70 6.72 3.97
C GLY A 87 -14.77 5.22 3.69
N LEU A 88 -13.67 4.59 3.28
CA LEU A 88 -13.53 3.15 3.11
C LEU A 88 -12.63 2.56 4.20
N SER A 89 -12.71 1.24 4.40
CA SER A 89 -11.78 0.52 5.27
C SER A 89 -10.61 -0.01 4.45
N ILE A 90 -9.38 0.19 4.94
CA ILE A 90 -8.16 -0.32 4.31
C ILE A 90 -7.88 -1.72 4.87
N HIS A 91 -7.71 -2.70 3.99
CA HIS A 91 -7.34 -4.04 4.41
C HIS A 91 -5.84 -4.13 4.77
N ARG A 92 -4.96 -3.57 3.94
CA ARG A 92 -3.50 -3.63 4.15
C ARG A 92 -2.84 -2.28 3.92
N PHE A 93 -1.95 -1.88 4.82
CA PHE A 93 -1.09 -0.73 4.66
C PHE A 93 0.35 -1.15 4.98
N LYS A 94 1.11 -1.44 3.92
CA LYS A 94 2.49 -1.87 3.99
C LYS A 94 3.42 -0.87 3.31
N LEU A 95 4.40 -0.38 4.06
CA LEU A 95 5.43 0.52 3.55
C LEU A 95 6.81 0.02 3.99
N THR A 96 7.69 -0.17 3.02
CA THR A 96 9.14 -0.13 3.25
C THR A 96 9.59 1.30 3.00
N TYR A 97 10.20 1.93 4.01
CA TYR A 97 10.58 3.32 4.01
C TYR A 97 12.07 3.47 4.30
N ASP A 98 12.72 4.38 3.60
CA ASP A 98 14.10 4.77 3.86
C ASP A 98 14.11 6.09 4.64
N SER A 99 14.49 6.02 5.93
CA SER A 99 14.55 7.18 6.82
C SER A 99 15.63 8.20 6.46
N SER A 100 16.59 7.87 5.61
CA SER A 100 17.62 8.82 5.17
C SER A 100 17.02 9.99 4.37
N TYR A 101 15.84 9.77 3.75
CA TYR A 101 15.06 10.80 3.05
C TYR A 101 14.07 11.55 3.94
N ALA A 102 14.07 11.33 5.27
CA ALA A 102 13.11 11.96 6.16
C ALA A 102 13.38 13.47 6.35
N GLU A 103 12.89 14.27 5.41
CA GLU A 103 12.93 15.74 5.47
C GLU A 103 11.76 16.31 6.29
N GLU A 104 10.60 15.62 6.29
CA GLU A 104 9.39 16.04 7.00
C GLU A 104 9.24 15.25 8.32
N PRO A 105 9.43 15.90 9.49
CA PRO A 105 9.23 15.24 10.78
C PRO A 105 7.80 14.72 10.94
N GLY A 106 7.65 13.45 11.31
CA GLY A 106 6.36 12.85 11.61
C GLY A 106 5.51 12.47 10.39
N LEU A 107 6.07 12.50 9.17
CA LEU A 107 5.39 12.08 7.95
C LEU A 107 4.78 10.67 8.07
N VAL A 108 5.58 9.70 8.49
CA VAL A 108 5.14 8.30 8.69
C VAL A 108 4.01 8.22 9.73
N ASN A 109 4.11 8.97 10.84
CA ASN A 109 3.06 9.03 11.84
C ASN A 109 1.75 9.59 11.29
N ARG A 110 1.80 10.63 10.45
CA ARG A 110 0.61 11.17 9.77
C ARG A 110 -0.08 10.12 8.91
N TRP A 111 0.69 9.31 8.19
CA TRP A 111 0.15 8.22 7.38
C TRP A 111 -0.49 7.15 8.25
N VAL A 112 0.17 6.73 9.33
CA VAL A 112 -0.35 5.73 10.26
C VAL A 112 -1.62 6.18 10.94
N ASP A 113 -1.67 7.43 11.43
CA ASP A 113 -2.88 7.99 12.03
C ASP A 113 -4.04 8.02 11.02
N THR A 114 -3.74 8.31 9.76
CA THR A 114 -4.73 8.29 8.68
C THR A 114 -5.20 6.88 8.38
N ALA A 115 -4.29 5.91 8.27
CA ALA A 115 -4.62 4.50 8.06
C ALA A 115 -5.45 3.93 9.22
N ALA A 116 -5.13 4.28 10.47
CA ALA A 116 -5.89 3.91 11.65
C ALA A 116 -7.32 4.47 11.63
N ARG A 117 -7.51 5.74 11.23
CA ARG A 117 -8.85 6.32 11.01
C ARG A 117 -9.63 5.63 9.89
N LEU A 118 -8.92 5.11 8.89
CA LEU A 118 -9.47 4.29 7.81
C LEU A 118 -9.55 2.80 8.18
N LYS A 119 -9.56 2.50 9.49
CA LYS A 119 -9.79 1.16 10.04
C LYS A 119 -8.87 0.10 9.42
N VAL A 120 -7.58 0.41 9.31
CA VAL A 120 -6.59 -0.54 8.79
C VAL A 120 -6.63 -1.87 9.57
N GLU A 121 -6.59 -2.99 8.85
CA GLU A 121 -6.55 -4.33 9.44
C GLU A 121 -5.11 -4.85 9.56
N HIS A 122 -4.29 -4.67 8.52
CA HIS A 122 -2.89 -5.11 8.51
C HIS A 122 -1.96 -3.93 8.30
N LEU A 123 -1.21 -3.56 9.35
CA LEU A 123 -0.21 -2.49 9.30
C LEU A 123 1.20 -3.11 9.34
N ASP A 124 2.01 -2.83 8.31
CA ASP A 124 3.40 -3.31 8.21
C ASP A 124 4.30 -2.16 7.78
N LEU A 125 5.19 -1.73 8.67
CA LEU A 125 6.11 -0.64 8.41
C LEU A 125 7.52 -1.12 8.69
N SER A 126 8.41 -0.91 7.73
CA SER A 126 9.82 -1.26 7.87
C SER A 126 10.68 -0.08 7.47
N ASP A 127 11.56 0.36 8.36
CA ASP A 127 12.66 1.25 8.02
C ASP A 127 13.85 0.40 7.54
N VAL A 128 14.30 0.59 6.31
CA VAL A 128 15.42 -0.19 5.74
C VAL A 128 16.78 0.29 6.19
N VAL A 129 16.92 1.57 6.53
CA VAL A 129 18.21 2.17 6.88
C VAL A 129 18.37 2.26 8.40
N CYS A 130 17.28 2.54 9.12
CA CYS A 130 17.31 2.75 10.58
C CYS A 130 18.25 3.90 10.98
N ASP A 131 18.37 4.93 10.14
CA ASP A 131 19.25 6.09 10.37
C ASP A 131 18.63 7.09 11.37
N GLN A 132 17.32 7.00 11.63
CA GLN A 132 16.62 7.90 12.54
C GLN A 132 15.80 7.15 13.58
N ASP A 133 15.71 7.77 14.76
CA ASP A 133 14.82 7.33 15.83
C ASP A 133 13.35 7.65 15.48
N LEU A 134 12.72 6.78 14.68
CA LEU A 134 11.31 6.89 14.34
C LEU A 134 10.43 6.44 15.51
N MET A 135 9.97 7.41 16.30
CA MET A 135 9.00 7.19 17.37
C MET A 135 7.56 7.20 16.82
N MET A 136 6.85 6.09 16.99
CA MET A 136 5.49 5.91 16.48
C MET A 136 4.41 6.52 17.40
N ASN A 137 3.32 7.01 16.81
CA ASN A 137 2.19 7.58 17.55
C ASN A 137 1.43 6.48 18.34
N PRO A 138 1.06 6.74 19.61
CA PRO A 138 0.19 5.87 20.40
C PRO A 138 -1.14 5.46 19.74
N THR A 139 -1.60 6.13 18.68
CA THR A 139 -2.84 5.77 17.96
C THR A 139 -2.88 4.29 17.54
N VAL A 140 -1.71 3.71 17.24
CA VAL A 140 -1.57 2.28 16.91
C VAL A 140 -2.10 1.38 18.03
N TYR A 141 -2.00 1.79 19.31
CA TYR A 141 -2.47 1.03 20.47
C TYR A 141 -3.99 0.98 20.65
N THR A 142 -4.73 1.83 19.94
CA THR A 142 -6.19 1.97 20.07
C THR A 142 -6.93 1.68 18.77
N CYS A 143 -6.22 1.25 17.72
CA CYS A 143 -6.80 0.90 16.44
C CYS A 143 -7.61 -0.41 16.55
N SER A 144 -8.92 -0.27 16.76
CA SER A 144 -9.78 -1.41 17.07
C SER A 144 -9.96 -2.39 15.92
N SER A 145 -9.64 -2.02 14.68
CA SER A 145 -9.70 -2.87 13.48
C SER A 145 -8.44 -3.70 13.25
N LEU A 146 -7.35 -3.38 13.96
CA LEU A 146 -6.03 -3.94 13.69
C LEU A 146 -6.01 -5.45 14.00
N VAL A 147 -5.61 -6.24 13.01
CA VAL A 147 -5.46 -7.70 13.05
C VAL A 147 -3.99 -8.10 13.09
N SER A 148 -3.13 -7.37 12.38
CA SER A 148 -1.68 -7.59 12.38
C SER A 148 -0.93 -6.27 12.46
N LEU A 149 0.08 -6.23 13.33
CA LEU A 149 1.02 -5.12 13.45
C LEU A 149 2.44 -5.63 13.24
N ARG A 150 3.15 -5.06 12.28
CA ARG A 150 4.58 -5.28 12.07
C ARG A 150 5.31 -3.95 11.98
N LEU A 151 6.29 -3.76 12.85
CA LEU A 151 7.16 -2.57 12.87
C LEU A 151 8.62 -3.04 12.92
N VAL A 152 9.43 -2.55 11.99
CA VAL A 152 10.87 -2.83 11.91
C VAL A 152 11.63 -1.52 11.83
N GLY A 153 12.65 -1.35 12.68
CA GLY A 153 13.44 -0.11 12.76
C GLY A 153 12.66 1.06 13.38
N MET A 154 11.57 0.79 14.09
CA MET A 154 10.71 1.82 14.67
C MET A 154 10.46 1.56 16.15
N SER A 155 10.46 2.62 16.94
CA SER A 155 10.18 2.56 18.37
C SER A 155 8.72 2.91 18.65
N LEU A 156 8.14 2.23 19.64
CA LEU A 156 6.82 2.52 20.17
C LEU A 156 6.95 3.07 21.59
N PRO A 157 6.32 4.20 21.94
CA PRO A 157 6.39 4.73 23.29
C PRO A 157 5.64 3.81 24.25
N SER A 158 6.02 3.81 25.53
CA SER A 158 5.31 3.01 26.54
C SER A 158 3.82 3.38 26.58
N PRO A 159 2.89 2.41 26.41
CA PRO A 159 1.47 2.71 26.38
C PRO A 159 0.91 2.90 27.80
N GLU A 160 0.10 3.94 27.99
CA GLU A 160 -0.76 4.05 29.18
C GLU A 160 -1.98 3.14 29.09
N ARG A 161 -2.50 2.93 27.87
CA ARG A 161 -3.67 2.10 27.58
C ARG A 161 -3.53 1.43 26.21
N VAL A 162 -3.87 0.15 26.16
CA VAL A 162 -3.92 -0.63 24.91
C VAL A 162 -5.32 -1.23 24.74
N SER A 163 -5.86 -1.11 23.54
CA SER A 163 -7.17 -1.66 23.17
C SER A 163 -7.15 -2.13 21.71
N LEU A 164 -6.75 -3.39 21.51
CA LEU A 164 -6.58 -4.02 20.20
C LEU A 164 -7.34 -5.36 20.17
N PRO A 165 -8.68 -5.32 20.12
CA PRO A 165 -9.53 -6.48 20.36
C PRO A 165 -9.45 -7.58 19.28
N PHE A 166 -8.97 -7.26 18.07
CA PHE A 166 -8.85 -8.21 16.95
C PHE A 166 -7.41 -8.55 16.58
N LEU A 167 -6.43 -8.03 17.32
CA LEU A 167 -5.02 -8.22 17.02
C LEU A 167 -4.60 -9.66 17.30
N LYS A 168 -4.01 -10.29 16.29
CA LYS A 168 -3.57 -11.69 16.31
C LYS A 168 -2.05 -11.79 16.26
N ASP A 169 -1.42 -10.89 15.51
CA ASP A 169 0.01 -10.94 15.22
C ASP A 169 0.66 -9.60 15.54
N ILE A 170 1.74 -9.64 16.32
CA ILE A 170 2.59 -8.48 16.64
C ILE A 170 4.04 -8.86 16.37
N VAL A 171 4.72 -8.08 15.54
CA VAL A 171 6.15 -8.19 15.29
C VAL A 171 6.77 -6.82 15.48
N LEU A 172 7.64 -6.70 16.49
CA LEU A 172 8.39 -5.48 16.77
C LEU A 172 9.88 -5.84 16.70
N ILE A 173 10.60 -5.22 15.76
CA ILE A 173 12.04 -5.39 15.60
C ILE A 173 12.67 -4.01 15.71
N VAL A 174 13.36 -3.76 16.81
CA VAL A 174 14.17 -2.56 17.00
C VAL A 174 15.60 -2.94 16.59
N VAL A 175 16.20 -2.12 15.73
CA VAL A 175 17.53 -2.35 15.15
C VAL A 175 18.51 -1.34 15.74
#